data_AF-A0A3N5TEL3-F1
#
_entry.id   AF-A0A3N5TEL3-F1
#
_cell.length_a   1.000
_cell.length_b   1.000
_cell.length_c   1.000
_cell.angle_alpha   90.00
_cell.angle_beta   90.00
_cell.angle_gamma   90.00
#
_symmetry.space_group_name_H-M   'P 1'
#
loop_
_entity.id
_entity.type
_entity.pdbx_description
1 polymer ?
#
loop_
_entity_poly.entity_id
_entity_poly.type
_entity_poly.pdbx_seq_one_letter_code
_entity_poly.pdbx_strand_id
1 'polypeptide(L)'
;MITRMRSGRAVAIAALLLVALAALPVYAYVGRSIEYSPIEVELISRYTEDRIAYQQLQTAPNLGSDDSLASLLIIKDRKMYLLKDGFDDPRVVRTQQLLIEKESAIIGDVWVNKINGKPDYIRITDRRIELMKNFGEEFVSRQFGSFYTSVRNAFLSKHAQTFRQLMNNRAESGLVVERLPLPKPLYLGAPEEPAKYATYVIGKTIDEKLYYAIDADGDGVTETFTVSIPDGFHWGYKSGPNIILIINNSDEEIKGIIGKLAHEAYYGTPDEEKNIIQNFPKDSDIIQEFNLDATVRASDTKK
;
A
#
# COMPACT_ATOMS: atom_id res chain seq x y z
N MET A 1 -32.90 -48.11 9.69
CA MET A 1 -31.47 -47.76 9.74
C MET A 1 -31.10 -47.23 8.36
N ILE A 2 -30.97 -45.90 8.17
CA ILE A 2 -30.42 -45.14 7.01
C ILE A 2 -31.03 -43.72 7.10
N THR A 3 -30.48 -42.83 7.93
CA THR A 3 -30.83 -41.38 7.94
C THR A 3 -29.77 -40.53 8.68
N ARG A 4 -28.47 -40.86 8.55
CA ARG A 4 -27.41 -40.05 9.21
C ARG A 4 -26.22 -39.62 8.34
N MET A 5 -26.22 -39.92 7.03
CA MET A 5 -25.05 -39.64 6.17
C MET A 5 -25.15 -38.40 5.26
N ARG A 6 -26.23 -37.61 5.31
CA ARG A 6 -26.42 -36.46 4.40
C ARG A 6 -25.98 -35.11 4.96
N SER A 7 -25.99 -34.91 6.29
CA SER A 7 -25.67 -33.59 6.89
C SER A 7 -24.19 -33.27 6.87
N GLY A 8 -23.30 -34.24 7.17
CA GLY A 8 -21.86 -34.00 7.21
C GLY A 8 -21.26 -33.62 5.86
N ARG A 9 -21.78 -34.20 4.76
CA ARG A 9 -21.36 -33.85 3.39
C ARG A 9 -21.81 -32.45 3.00
N ALA A 10 -23.03 -32.04 3.37
CA ALA A 10 -23.52 -30.70 3.09
C ALA A 10 -22.73 -29.61 3.85
N VAL A 11 -22.39 -29.86 5.12
CA VAL A 11 -21.56 -28.95 5.93
C VAL A 11 -20.13 -28.88 5.40
N ALA A 12 -19.54 -30.01 5.01
CA ALA A 12 -18.20 -30.04 4.42
C ALA A 12 -18.16 -29.29 3.07
N ILE A 13 -19.19 -29.43 2.23
CA ILE A 13 -19.30 -28.72 0.95
C ILE A 13 -19.51 -27.21 1.19
N ALA A 14 -20.34 -26.83 2.16
CA ALA A 14 -20.55 -25.42 2.51
C ALA A 14 -19.28 -24.76 3.07
N ALA A 15 -18.52 -25.47 3.90
CA ALA A 15 -17.22 -25.00 4.40
C ALA A 15 -16.18 -24.88 3.28
N LEU A 16 -16.12 -25.85 2.35
CA LEU A 16 -15.25 -25.78 1.17
C LEU A 16 -15.62 -24.62 0.24
N LEU A 17 -16.91 -24.35 0.06
CA LEU A 17 -17.40 -23.21 -0.73
C LEU A 17 -17.09 -21.86 -0.06
N LEU A 18 -17.17 -21.77 1.27
CA LEU A 18 -16.80 -20.57 2.04
C LEU A 18 -15.30 -20.30 2.00
N VAL A 19 -14.47 -21.33 2.14
CA VAL A 19 -13.01 -21.22 2.00
C VAL A 19 -12.63 -20.87 0.57
N ALA A 20 -13.30 -21.44 -0.44
CA ALA A 20 -13.10 -21.08 -1.84
C ALA A 20 -13.53 -19.62 -2.12
N LEU A 21 -14.66 -19.15 -1.59
CA LEU A 21 -15.12 -17.77 -1.76
C LEU A 21 -14.18 -16.75 -1.09
N ALA A 22 -13.60 -17.11 0.05
CA ALA A 22 -12.64 -16.26 0.77
C ALA A 22 -11.23 -16.28 0.13
N ALA A 23 -10.84 -17.38 -0.52
CA ALA A 23 -9.52 -17.52 -1.16
C ALA A 23 -9.46 -16.95 -2.60
N LEU A 24 -10.59 -16.89 -3.31
CA LEU A 24 -10.66 -16.34 -4.67
C LEU A 24 -10.19 -14.88 -4.82
N PRO A 25 -10.50 -13.94 -3.90
CA PRO A 25 -9.95 -12.59 -3.97
C PRO A 25 -8.48 -12.53 -3.55
N VAL A 26 -7.89 -13.56 -2.95
CA VAL A 26 -6.49 -13.55 -2.49
C VAL A 26 -5.56 -14.00 -3.62
N TYR A 27 -5.86 -15.15 -4.26
CA TYR A 27 -5.07 -15.66 -5.40
C TYR A 27 -5.12 -14.76 -6.64
N ALA A 28 -6.17 -13.94 -6.80
CA ALA A 28 -6.25 -12.99 -7.90
C ALA A 28 -5.23 -11.83 -7.78
N TYR A 29 -4.62 -11.61 -6.60
CA TYR A 29 -3.72 -10.48 -6.33
C TYR A 29 -2.26 -10.91 -6.14
N VAL A 30 -2.01 -12.18 -5.83
CA VAL A 30 -0.66 -12.75 -5.81
C VAL A 30 -0.12 -12.81 -7.25
N GLY A 31 0.70 -11.83 -7.62
CA GLY A 31 1.39 -11.77 -8.91
C GLY A 31 0.70 -10.96 -10.01
N ARG A 32 -0.39 -10.25 -9.74
CA ARG A 32 -0.88 -9.22 -10.68
C ARG A 32 -0.04 -7.96 -10.53
N SER A 33 0.60 -7.52 -11.62
CA SER A 33 1.08 -6.15 -11.73
C SER A 33 -0.09 -5.22 -11.44
N ILE A 34 0.11 -4.27 -10.51
CA ILE A 34 -0.90 -3.27 -10.20
C ILE A 34 -1.02 -2.41 -11.46
N GLU A 35 -2.09 -2.60 -12.24
CA GLU A 35 -2.35 -1.72 -13.39
C GLU A 35 -2.53 -0.30 -12.85
N TYR A 36 -1.77 0.64 -13.41
CA TYR A 36 -1.85 2.05 -13.05
C TYR A 36 -1.81 2.92 -14.29
N SER A 37 -2.37 4.12 -14.14
CA SER A 37 -2.27 5.20 -15.10
C SER A 37 -1.82 6.45 -14.35
N PRO A 38 -0.82 7.21 -14.86
CA PRO A 38 -0.42 8.48 -14.25
C PRO A 38 -1.60 9.44 -14.13
N ILE A 39 -1.68 10.19 -13.03
CA ILE A 39 -2.76 11.15 -12.83
C ILE A 39 -2.64 12.31 -13.84
N GLU A 40 -3.70 12.49 -14.63
CA GLU A 40 -3.87 13.60 -15.57
C GLU A 40 -5.21 14.29 -15.36
N VAL A 41 -5.22 15.63 -15.43
CA VAL A 41 -6.41 16.43 -15.13
C VAL A 41 -7.52 16.19 -16.17
N GLU A 42 -7.15 15.89 -17.41
CA GLU A 42 -8.06 15.63 -18.52
C GLU A 42 -8.89 14.37 -18.32
N LEU A 43 -8.28 13.33 -17.75
CA LEU A 43 -8.83 11.98 -17.69
C LEU A 43 -9.68 11.72 -16.42
N ILE A 44 -9.70 12.68 -15.49
CA ILE A 44 -10.53 12.62 -14.26
C ILE A 44 -12.01 12.47 -14.62
N SER A 45 -12.68 11.49 -14.04
CA SER A 45 -14.09 11.20 -14.33
C SER A 45 -15.05 12.27 -13.80
N ARG A 46 -14.86 12.72 -12.55
CA ARG A 46 -15.74 13.69 -11.86
C ARG A 46 -14.90 14.70 -11.10
N TYR A 47 -15.23 15.99 -11.21
CA TYR A 47 -14.59 17.09 -10.47
C TYR A 47 -15.56 17.82 -9.54
N THR A 48 -16.78 17.31 -9.39
CA THR A 48 -17.82 17.92 -8.53
C THR A 48 -17.67 17.56 -7.06
N GLU A 49 -16.93 16.49 -6.77
CA GLU A 49 -16.72 15.95 -5.43
C GLU A 49 -15.32 16.35 -4.94
N ASP A 50 -15.23 16.73 -3.67
CA ASP A 50 -13.95 17.04 -3.05
C ASP A 50 -13.16 15.76 -2.84
N ARG A 51 -11.89 15.76 -3.29
CA ARG A 51 -11.07 14.55 -3.31
C ARG A 51 -9.60 14.89 -3.22
N ILE A 52 -8.85 14.01 -2.55
CA ILE A 52 -7.40 14.05 -2.53
C ILE A 52 -6.91 12.69 -3.05
N ALA A 53 -5.91 12.74 -3.91
CA ALA A 53 -5.25 11.57 -4.46
C ALA A 53 -3.74 11.75 -4.40
N TYR A 54 -3.05 10.66 -4.11
CA TYR A 54 -1.61 10.61 -4.16
C TYR A 54 -1.14 9.38 -4.93
N GLN A 55 -0.23 9.60 -5.86
CA GLN A 55 0.41 8.55 -6.63
C GLN A 55 1.91 8.75 -6.57
N GLN A 56 2.66 7.70 -6.25
CA GLN A 56 4.11 7.65 -6.36
C GLN A 56 4.52 6.35 -7.02
N LEU A 57 5.34 6.49 -8.05
CA LEU A 57 5.81 5.41 -8.88
C LEU A 57 7.32 5.50 -8.93
N GLN A 58 7.99 4.45 -8.49
CA GLN A 58 9.43 4.28 -8.67
C GLN A 58 9.62 2.90 -9.32
N THR A 59 10.01 2.88 -10.58
CA THR A 59 10.20 1.64 -11.35
C THR A 59 11.64 1.57 -11.83
N ALA A 60 12.12 0.37 -12.16
CA ALA A 60 13.44 0.22 -12.76
C ALA A 60 13.50 0.94 -14.11
N PRO A 61 14.65 1.54 -14.47
CA PRO A 61 14.75 2.41 -15.62
C PRO A 61 14.34 1.74 -16.93
N ASN A 62 13.42 2.35 -17.65
CA ASN A 62 12.84 1.82 -18.89
C ASN A 62 12.95 2.89 -19.99
N LEU A 63 13.35 2.46 -21.20
CA LEU A 63 13.63 3.32 -22.35
C LEU A 63 12.41 4.11 -22.92
N GLY A 64 11.23 4.01 -22.33
CA GLY A 64 9.98 4.59 -22.84
C GLY A 64 8.92 4.99 -21.81
N SER A 65 9.18 4.86 -20.51
CA SER A 65 8.29 5.37 -19.45
C SER A 65 9.13 6.07 -18.40
N ASP A 66 8.59 7.15 -17.85
CA ASP A 66 9.15 7.79 -16.68
C ASP A 66 9.14 6.76 -15.52
N ASP A 67 10.30 6.68 -14.88
CA ASP A 67 10.63 5.68 -13.88
C ASP A 67 10.47 6.22 -12.47
N SER A 68 10.25 7.52 -12.29
CA SER A 68 10.15 8.16 -10.98
C SER A 68 9.22 9.37 -10.99
N LEU A 69 7.94 9.14 -10.72
CA LEU A 69 6.93 10.20 -10.68
C LEU A 69 6.15 10.18 -9.37
N ALA A 70 6.06 11.34 -8.70
CA ALA A 70 5.12 11.57 -7.63
C ALA A 70 4.08 12.63 -8.05
N SER A 71 2.80 12.38 -7.77
CA SER A 71 1.67 13.21 -8.17
C SER A 71 0.68 13.37 -7.01
N LEU A 72 0.39 14.61 -6.64
CA LEU A 72 -0.63 14.98 -5.67
C LEU A 72 -1.76 15.71 -6.40
N LEU A 73 -2.96 15.15 -6.36
CA LEU A 73 -4.16 15.76 -6.92
C LEU A 73 -5.11 16.14 -5.80
N ILE A 74 -5.61 17.36 -5.87
CA ILE A 74 -6.62 17.89 -4.96
C ILE A 74 -7.75 18.45 -5.81
N ILE A 75 -8.96 17.96 -5.58
CA ILE A 75 -10.19 18.51 -6.12
C ILE A 75 -10.91 19.16 -4.94
N LYS A 76 -11.15 20.46 -5.05
CA LYS A 76 -11.87 21.22 -4.04
C LYS A 76 -12.72 22.29 -4.70
N ASP A 77 -14.01 22.36 -4.36
CA ASP A 77 -14.91 23.39 -4.89
C ASP A 77 -14.92 23.46 -6.43
N ARG A 78 -14.84 22.30 -7.10
CA ARG A 78 -14.71 22.15 -8.57
C ARG A 78 -13.41 22.67 -9.19
N LYS A 79 -12.46 23.09 -8.38
CA LYS A 79 -11.10 23.42 -8.80
C LYS A 79 -10.20 22.22 -8.59
N MET A 80 -9.37 21.93 -9.58
CA MET A 80 -8.40 20.83 -9.52
C MET A 80 -6.99 21.41 -9.49
N TYR A 81 -6.23 20.96 -8.51
CA TYR A 81 -4.84 21.30 -8.27
C TYR A 81 -4.03 20.02 -8.43
N LEU A 82 -3.21 19.95 -9.47
CA LEU A 82 -2.30 18.83 -9.73
C LEU A 82 -0.87 19.33 -9.54
N LEU A 83 -0.17 18.76 -8.56
CA LEU A 83 1.24 18.97 -8.30
C LEU A 83 1.98 17.69 -8.65
N LYS A 84 3.12 17.79 -9.33
CA LYS A 84 4.00 16.65 -9.62
C LYS A 84 5.44 16.96 -9.24
N ASP A 85 6.15 15.92 -8.83
CA ASP A 85 7.56 15.88 -8.42
C ASP A 85 8.23 14.75 -9.21
N GLY A 86 9.38 15.03 -9.81
CA GLY A 86 10.01 14.16 -10.81
C GLY A 86 9.36 14.29 -12.20
N PHE A 87 8.61 15.37 -12.48
CA PHE A 87 7.97 15.55 -13.78
C PHE A 87 8.93 16.17 -14.78
N ASP A 88 9.19 15.48 -15.89
CA ASP A 88 9.96 16.02 -17.01
C ASP A 88 9.07 16.71 -18.06
N ASP A 89 9.52 17.87 -18.58
CA ASP A 89 8.85 18.49 -19.73
C ASP A 89 9.04 17.58 -20.97
N PRO A 90 7.96 17.14 -21.65
CA PRO A 90 8.05 16.29 -22.83
C PRO A 90 8.95 16.84 -23.95
N ARG A 91 9.12 18.17 -24.01
CA ARG A 91 10.00 18.83 -24.97
C ARG A 91 11.48 18.58 -24.66
N VAL A 92 11.83 18.56 -23.37
CA VAL A 92 13.20 18.29 -22.90
C VAL A 92 13.52 16.82 -23.13
N VAL A 93 12.64 15.91 -22.70
CA VAL A 93 12.76 14.46 -22.91
C VAL A 93 12.97 14.13 -24.39
N ARG A 94 12.13 14.68 -25.28
CA ARG A 94 12.27 14.45 -26.72
C ARG A 94 13.60 14.95 -27.29
N THR A 95 14.11 16.06 -26.77
CA THR A 95 15.40 16.61 -27.21
C THR A 95 16.55 15.71 -26.75
N GLN A 96 16.49 15.19 -25.53
CA GLN A 96 17.47 14.25 -25.00
C GLN A 96 17.42 12.90 -25.72
N GLN A 97 16.23 12.39 -26.02
CA GLN A 97 16.05 11.17 -26.80
C GLN A 97 16.72 11.30 -28.18
N LEU A 98 16.49 12.42 -28.88
CA LEU A 98 17.14 12.70 -30.17
C LEU A 98 18.67 12.83 -30.05
N LEU A 99 19.18 13.28 -28.90
CA LEU A 99 20.61 13.42 -28.67
C LEU A 99 21.27 12.05 -28.43
N ILE A 100 20.66 11.21 -27.59
CA ILE A 100 21.09 9.83 -27.32
C ILE A 100 21.06 8.99 -28.62
N GLU A 101 20.00 9.12 -29.42
CA GLU A 101 19.88 8.47 -30.74
C GLU A 101 21.01 8.88 -31.68
N LYS A 102 21.38 10.17 -31.70
CA LYS A 102 22.50 10.68 -32.52
C LYS A 102 23.86 10.19 -32.03
N GLU A 103 24.03 10.07 -30.72
CA GLU A 103 25.28 9.59 -30.11
C GLU A 103 25.45 8.06 -30.23
N SER A 104 24.44 7.34 -30.76
CA SER A 104 24.41 5.87 -30.80
C SER A 104 24.64 5.24 -29.42
N ALA A 105 24.33 5.99 -28.35
CA ALA A 105 24.42 5.50 -26.99
C ALA A 105 23.23 4.57 -26.75
N ILE A 106 23.52 3.29 -26.52
CA ILE A 106 22.51 2.24 -26.28
C ILE A 106 21.83 2.45 -24.91
N ILE A 107 22.44 3.23 -24.01
CA ILE A 107 22.00 3.48 -22.64
C ILE A 107 22.17 4.96 -22.34
N GLY A 108 21.06 5.67 -22.17
CA GLY A 108 21.04 7.04 -21.66
C GLY A 108 19.74 7.26 -20.90
N ASP A 109 19.83 7.85 -19.70
CA ASP A 109 18.66 8.27 -18.94
C ASP A 109 18.08 9.52 -19.63
N VAL A 110 16.86 9.38 -20.16
CA VAL A 110 16.14 10.45 -20.86
C VAL A 110 15.34 11.32 -19.88
N TRP A 111 15.27 10.89 -18.63
CA TRP A 111 14.48 11.51 -17.57
C TRP A 111 15.41 12.28 -16.64
N VAL A 112 15.27 13.61 -16.62
CA VAL A 112 16.20 14.51 -15.93
C VAL A 112 15.81 14.67 -14.47
N ASN A 113 14.51 14.83 -14.25
CA ASN A 113 13.95 15.06 -12.94
C ASN A 113 13.66 13.72 -12.27
N LYS A 114 14.02 13.61 -10.99
CA LYS A 114 13.73 12.43 -10.16
C LYS A 114 13.01 12.92 -8.91
N ILE A 115 12.24 12.03 -8.28
CA ILE A 115 11.54 12.33 -7.02
C ILE A 115 12.55 12.79 -5.98
N ASN A 116 12.42 14.04 -5.54
CA ASN A 116 13.33 14.65 -4.57
C ASN A 116 12.58 15.37 -3.42
N GLY A 117 11.24 15.24 -3.38
CA GLY A 117 10.39 15.88 -2.39
C GLY A 117 10.03 17.33 -2.73
N LYS A 118 10.51 17.86 -3.86
CA LYS A 118 10.22 19.21 -4.35
C LYS A 118 9.37 19.11 -5.61
N PRO A 119 8.19 19.74 -5.64
CA PRO A 119 7.35 19.70 -6.84
C PRO A 119 7.94 20.57 -7.95
N ASP A 120 8.01 20.00 -9.15
CA ASP A 120 8.55 20.63 -10.36
C ASP A 120 7.45 21.15 -11.28
N TYR A 121 6.25 20.62 -11.13
CA TYR A 121 5.12 20.90 -12.00
C TYR A 121 3.88 21.21 -11.19
N ILE A 122 3.16 22.24 -11.65
CA ILE A 122 1.84 22.57 -11.15
C ILE A 122 0.88 22.83 -12.30
N ARG A 123 -0.34 22.33 -12.14
CA ARG A 123 -1.47 22.69 -12.97
C ARG A 123 -2.69 22.96 -12.12
N ILE A 124 -3.30 24.11 -12.36
CA ILE A 124 -4.55 24.52 -11.71
C ILE A 124 -5.60 24.70 -12.79
N THR A 125 -6.73 24.05 -12.59
CA THR A 125 -7.89 24.17 -13.46
C THR A 125 -9.13 24.50 -12.63
N ASP A 126 -10.00 25.34 -13.18
CA ASP A 126 -11.37 25.49 -12.69
C ASP A 126 -12.28 24.73 -13.65
N ARG A 127 -12.85 23.62 -13.17
CA ARG A 127 -13.50 22.61 -14.01
C ARG A 127 -12.51 22.09 -15.05
N ARG A 128 -12.69 22.42 -16.34
CA ARG A 128 -11.78 22.01 -17.44
C ARG A 128 -11.01 23.18 -18.04
N ILE A 129 -11.13 24.37 -17.44
CA ILE A 129 -10.45 25.57 -17.91
C ILE A 129 -9.12 25.68 -17.17
N GLU A 130 -8.02 25.68 -17.91
CA GLU A 130 -6.69 25.87 -17.36
C GLU A 130 -6.50 27.32 -16.90
N LEU A 131 -6.25 27.49 -15.61
CA LEU A 131 -5.96 28.79 -15.01
C LEU A 131 -4.46 29.04 -14.93
N MET A 132 -3.70 27.98 -14.66
CA MET A 132 -2.26 28.06 -14.47
C MET A 132 -1.60 26.73 -14.81
N LYS A 133 -0.44 26.82 -15.48
CA LYS A 133 0.46 25.70 -15.75
C LYS A 133 1.89 26.19 -15.66
N ASN A 134 2.71 25.53 -14.86
CA ASN A 134 4.14 25.85 -14.74
C ASN A 134 4.95 24.56 -14.59
N PHE A 135 6.16 24.56 -15.16
CA PHE A 135 7.09 23.44 -15.24
C PHE A 135 8.44 23.73 -14.56
N GLY A 136 8.58 24.89 -13.90
CA GLY A 136 9.82 25.29 -13.25
C GLY A 136 9.87 24.90 -11.77
N GLU A 137 10.79 24.01 -11.40
CA GLU A 137 11.07 23.59 -10.02
C GLU A 137 11.23 24.77 -9.07
N GLU A 138 12.08 25.74 -9.41
CA GLU A 138 12.38 26.87 -8.53
C GLU A 138 11.12 27.64 -8.13
N PHE A 139 10.22 27.88 -9.08
CA PHE A 139 8.97 28.58 -8.81
C PHE A 139 7.98 27.70 -8.03
N VAL A 140 7.79 26.45 -8.46
CA VAL A 140 6.76 25.56 -7.91
C VAL A 140 7.15 25.13 -6.50
N SER A 141 8.39 24.72 -6.28
CA SER A 141 8.93 24.35 -4.97
C SER A 141 8.87 25.53 -3.99
N ARG A 142 9.26 26.73 -4.41
CA ARG A 142 9.24 27.92 -3.55
C ARG A 142 7.83 28.32 -3.11
N GLN A 143 6.85 28.24 -4.01
CA GLN A 143 5.49 28.72 -3.73
C GLN A 143 4.58 27.64 -3.14
N PHE A 144 4.74 26.38 -3.56
CA PHE A 144 3.82 25.28 -3.25
C PHE A 144 4.50 24.08 -2.59
N GLY A 145 5.82 24.06 -2.44
CA GLY A 145 6.55 22.93 -1.85
C GLY A 145 6.10 22.59 -0.44
N SER A 146 5.99 23.59 0.45
CA SER A 146 5.52 23.37 1.83
C SER A 146 4.10 22.82 1.89
N PHE A 147 3.22 23.32 1.00
CA PHE A 147 1.85 22.85 0.87
C PHE A 147 1.81 21.40 0.38
N TYR A 148 2.57 21.07 -0.67
CA TYR A 148 2.68 19.72 -1.22
C TYR A 148 3.11 18.71 -0.13
N THR A 149 4.23 18.96 0.55
CA THR A 149 4.76 18.07 1.59
C THR A 149 3.80 17.93 2.76
N SER A 150 3.20 19.03 3.23
CA SER A 150 2.27 19.01 4.36
C SER A 150 1.00 18.20 4.06
N VAL A 151 0.37 18.46 2.91
CA VAL A 151 -0.87 17.76 2.52
C VAL A 151 -0.57 16.29 2.24
N ARG A 152 0.50 15.98 1.52
CA ARG A 152 0.96 14.60 1.27
C ARG A 152 1.14 13.84 2.59
N ASN A 153 1.94 14.37 3.51
CA ASN A 153 2.27 13.69 4.76
C ASN A 153 1.05 13.50 5.65
N ALA A 154 0.16 14.50 5.72
CA ALA A 154 -1.09 14.40 6.49
C ALA A 154 -2.04 13.36 5.88
N PHE A 155 -2.15 13.33 4.55
CA PHE A 155 -3.00 12.38 3.84
C PHE A 155 -2.52 10.94 4.00
N LEU A 156 -1.21 10.70 3.78
CA LEU A 156 -0.60 9.38 3.98
C LEU A 156 -0.71 8.93 5.43
N SER A 157 -0.41 9.82 6.38
CA SER A 157 -0.49 9.50 7.81
C SER A 157 -1.90 9.10 8.25
N LYS A 158 -2.94 9.80 7.76
CA LYS A 158 -4.34 9.45 8.02
C LYS A 158 -4.67 8.03 7.57
N HIS A 159 -4.26 7.67 6.36
CA HIS A 159 -4.55 6.35 5.80
C HIS A 159 -3.70 5.25 6.44
N ALA A 160 -2.43 5.52 6.76
CA ALA A 160 -1.57 4.59 7.50
C ALA A 160 -2.13 4.31 8.91
N GLN A 161 -2.60 5.33 9.62
CA GLN A 161 -3.25 5.16 10.92
C GLN A 161 -4.56 4.38 10.83
N THR A 162 -5.39 4.65 9.81
CA THR A 162 -6.61 3.87 9.57
C THR A 162 -6.28 2.39 9.33
N PHE A 163 -5.21 2.13 8.58
CA PHE A 163 -4.75 0.76 8.33
C PHE A 163 -4.23 0.08 9.62
N ARG A 164 -3.47 0.79 10.46
CA ARG A 164 -3.07 0.29 11.79
C ARG A 164 -4.26 -0.01 12.70
N GLN A 165 -5.35 0.77 12.63
CA GLN A 165 -6.57 0.46 13.38
C GLN A 165 -7.22 -0.86 12.92
N LEU A 166 -7.16 -1.18 11.62
CA LEU A 166 -7.57 -2.51 11.14
C LEU A 166 -6.68 -3.62 11.69
N MET A 167 -5.38 -3.34 11.86
CA MET A 167 -4.45 -4.26 12.50
C MET A 167 -4.69 -4.41 13.99
N ASN A 168 -5.21 -3.43 14.72
CA ASN A 168 -5.50 -3.64 16.15
C ASN A 168 -6.74 -4.52 16.38
N ASN A 169 -7.65 -4.59 15.40
CA ASN A 169 -8.92 -5.32 15.47
C ASN A 169 -8.93 -6.54 14.54
N ARG A 170 -7.82 -7.27 14.41
CA ARG A 170 -7.61 -8.36 13.42
C ARG A 170 -8.70 -9.44 13.44
N ALA A 171 -9.21 -9.72 14.64
CA ALA A 171 -10.28 -10.70 14.84
C ALA A 171 -11.58 -10.33 14.11
N GLU A 172 -11.84 -9.03 13.94
CA GLU A 172 -13.10 -8.50 13.37
C GLU A 172 -12.90 -7.83 12.01
N SER A 173 -11.69 -7.33 11.71
CA SER A 173 -11.41 -6.51 10.52
C SER A 173 -11.26 -7.30 9.21
N GLY A 174 -11.27 -8.64 9.27
CA GLY A 174 -11.08 -9.49 8.10
C GLY A 174 -9.73 -9.27 7.41
N LEU A 175 -8.72 -8.78 8.16
CA LEU A 175 -7.36 -8.56 7.67
C LEU A 175 -6.74 -9.90 7.25
N VAL A 176 -6.33 -10.00 5.98
CA VAL A 176 -5.66 -11.17 5.43
C VAL A 176 -4.18 -10.86 5.29
N VAL A 177 -3.34 -11.73 5.85
CA VAL A 177 -1.88 -11.64 5.73
C VAL A 177 -1.38 -12.93 5.10
N GLU A 178 -0.67 -12.82 3.99
CA GLU A 178 -0.05 -13.93 3.28
C GLU A 178 1.46 -13.74 3.23
N ARG A 179 2.21 -14.81 3.46
CA ARG A 179 3.68 -14.82 3.35
C ARG A 179 4.12 -15.85 2.33
N LEU A 180 4.95 -15.42 1.40
CA LEU A 180 5.52 -16.29 0.36
C LEU A 180 7.04 -16.33 0.49
N PRO A 181 7.66 -17.53 0.54
CA PRO A 181 9.10 -17.64 0.64
C PRO A 181 9.75 -17.11 -0.64
N LEU A 182 10.78 -16.26 -0.48
CA LEU A 182 11.56 -15.77 -1.60
C LEU A 182 12.60 -16.81 -2.04
N PRO A 183 12.87 -16.93 -3.35
CA PRO A 183 13.85 -17.88 -3.85
C PRO A 183 15.24 -17.52 -3.34
N LYS A 184 15.98 -18.52 -2.86
CA LYS A 184 17.37 -18.36 -2.44
C LYS A 184 18.34 -18.76 -3.55
N PRO A 185 19.51 -18.12 -3.65
CA PRO A 185 20.58 -18.63 -4.48
C PRO A 185 21.01 -20.02 -4.01
N LEU A 186 21.02 -21.00 -4.93
CA LEU A 186 21.37 -22.41 -4.65
C LEU A 186 22.76 -22.79 -5.20
N TYR A 187 23.67 -21.83 -5.39
CA TYR A 187 25.01 -22.11 -5.91
C TYR A 187 25.98 -22.58 -4.82
N LEU A 188 26.99 -23.35 -5.22
CA LEU A 188 28.01 -23.89 -4.30
C LEU A 188 28.83 -22.74 -3.69
N GLY A 189 28.82 -22.60 -2.36
CA GLY A 189 29.45 -21.49 -1.65
C GLY A 189 28.57 -20.24 -1.48
N ALA A 190 27.27 -20.34 -1.75
CA ALA A 190 26.33 -19.26 -1.40
C ALA A 190 26.33 -19.00 0.11
N PRO A 191 26.25 -17.72 0.54
CA PRO A 191 26.11 -17.40 1.96
C PRO A 191 24.83 -18.06 2.52
N GLU A 192 24.94 -18.67 3.71
CA GLU A 192 23.77 -19.19 4.42
C GLU A 192 22.93 -18.02 4.95
N GLU A 193 22.05 -17.49 4.11
CA GLU A 193 21.12 -16.45 4.49
C GLU A 193 19.81 -17.05 5.05
N PRO A 194 19.18 -16.42 6.06
CA PRO A 194 17.86 -16.82 6.54
C PRO A 194 16.82 -16.75 5.42
N ALA A 195 15.74 -17.54 5.55
CA ALA A 195 14.64 -17.47 4.58
C ALA A 195 13.92 -16.14 4.70
N LYS A 196 14.02 -15.33 3.63
CA LYS A 196 13.22 -14.11 3.47
C LYS A 196 11.84 -14.49 2.92
N TYR A 197 10.85 -13.71 3.29
CA TYR A 197 9.48 -13.91 2.85
C TYR A 197 8.91 -12.57 2.40
N ALA A 198 8.30 -12.56 1.23
CA ALA A 198 7.45 -11.45 0.83
C ALA A 198 6.16 -11.50 1.65
N THR A 199 5.71 -10.36 2.18
CA THR A 199 4.52 -10.25 3.00
C THR A 199 3.48 -9.41 2.29
N TYR A 200 2.30 -9.99 2.08
CA TYR A 200 1.16 -9.35 1.44
C TYR A 200 0.05 -9.16 2.47
N VAL A 201 -0.47 -7.94 2.55
CA VAL A 201 -1.49 -7.59 3.55
C VAL A 201 -2.66 -6.92 2.86
N ILE A 202 -3.84 -7.48 3.03
CA ILE A 202 -5.10 -6.94 2.50
C ILE A 202 -6.04 -6.67 3.68
N GLY A 203 -6.62 -5.47 3.73
CA GLY A 203 -7.63 -5.11 4.73
C GLY A 203 -8.79 -4.36 4.10
N LYS A 204 -10.03 -4.68 4.51
CA LYS A 204 -11.23 -3.94 4.09
C LYS A 204 -11.80 -3.20 5.29
N THR A 205 -12.03 -1.90 5.13
CA THR A 205 -12.74 -1.09 6.14
C THR A 205 -14.26 -1.27 6.04
N ILE A 206 -14.98 -0.84 7.08
CA ILE A 206 -16.46 -0.80 7.10
C ILE A 206 -17.00 0.06 5.95
N ASP A 207 -16.32 1.16 5.62
CA ASP A 207 -16.64 2.04 4.49
C ASP A 207 -16.25 1.46 3.11
N GLU A 208 -15.99 0.15 3.05
CA GLU A 208 -15.57 -0.60 1.88
C GLU A 208 -14.26 -0.18 1.22
N LYS A 209 -13.48 0.71 1.84
CA LYS A 209 -12.14 1.04 1.35
C LYS A 209 -11.24 -0.18 1.51
N LEU A 210 -10.54 -0.52 0.43
CA LEU A 210 -9.58 -1.62 0.39
C LEU A 210 -8.17 -1.05 0.60
N TYR A 211 -7.45 -1.62 1.54
CA TYR A 211 -6.06 -1.31 1.82
C TYR A 211 -5.20 -2.50 1.43
N TYR A 212 -4.06 -2.19 0.83
CA TYR A 212 -3.10 -3.19 0.43
C TYR A 212 -1.69 -2.71 0.74
N ALA A 213 -0.89 -3.56 1.38
CA ALA A 213 0.51 -3.30 1.68
C ALA A 213 1.35 -4.52 1.28
N ILE A 214 2.53 -4.27 0.71
CA ILE A 214 3.50 -5.31 0.35
C ILE A 214 4.87 -4.92 0.88
N ASP A 215 5.52 -5.89 1.51
CA ASP A 215 6.96 -5.99 1.71
C ASP A 215 7.45 -7.04 0.72
N ALA A 216 8.11 -6.59 -0.36
CA ALA A 216 8.42 -7.44 -1.51
C ALA A 216 9.75 -8.18 -1.36
N ASP A 217 10.75 -7.57 -0.72
CA ASP A 217 12.09 -8.13 -0.57
C ASP A 217 12.32 -8.84 0.79
N GLY A 218 11.35 -8.71 1.71
CA GLY A 218 11.35 -9.35 3.02
C GLY A 218 12.29 -8.69 4.03
N ASP A 219 12.63 -7.41 3.85
CA ASP A 219 13.44 -6.63 4.79
C ASP A 219 12.62 -6.00 5.93
N GLY A 220 11.29 -6.15 5.91
CA GLY A 220 10.37 -5.58 6.90
C GLY A 220 9.95 -4.14 6.59
N VAL A 221 10.32 -3.59 5.43
CA VAL A 221 9.90 -2.29 4.91
C VAL A 221 8.83 -2.48 3.84
N THR A 222 7.76 -1.72 3.97
CA THR A 222 6.65 -1.70 3.01
C THR A 222 7.02 -0.76 1.87
N GLU A 223 7.27 -1.29 0.68
CA GLU A 223 7.60 -0.49 -0.50
C GLU A 223 6.37 -0.22 -1.36
N THR A 224 5.34 -1.07 -1.28
CA THR A 224 4.07 -0.87 -2.00
C THR A 224 2.92 -0.68 -1.03
N PHE A 225 2.17 0.41 -1.20
CA PHE A 225 0.97 0.71 -0.41
C PHE A 225 -0.12 1.31 -1.29
N THR A 226 -1.30 0.70 -1.30
CA THR A 226 -2.44 1.19 -2.07
C THR A 226 -3.71 1.27 -1.24
N VAL A 227 -4.54 2.25 -1.58
CA VAL A 227 -5.85 2.45 -0.97
C VAL A 227 -6.88 2.71 -2.06
N SER A 228 -7.83 1.79 -2.19
CA SER A 228 -8.91 1.86 -3.18
C SER A 228 -10.24 2.19 -2.53
N ILE A 229 -11.06 3.00 -3.21
CA ILE A 229 -12.44 3.31 -2.80
C ILE A 229 -13.40 2.83 -3.90
N PRO A 230 -14.46 2.06 -3.58
CA PRO A 230 -15.39 1.55 -4.57
C PRO A 230 -16.48 2.56 -4.99
N ASP A 231 -16.13 3.83 -5.25
CA ASP A 231 -17.09 4.90 -5.59
C ASP A 231 -17.21 5.16 -7.11
N GLY A 232 -16.47 4.41 -7.93
CA GLY A 232 -16.43 4.58 -9.38
C GLY A 232 -15.65 5.82 -9.84
N PHE A 233 -14.99 6.53 -8.93
CA PHE A 233 -14.07 7.59 -9.31
C PHE A 233 -12.81 6.97 -9.96
N HIS A 234 -12.34 7.55 -11.06
CA HIS A 234 -11.11 7.12 -11.73
C HIS A 234 -10.36 8.29 -12.39
N TRP A 235 -9.05 8.13 -12.52
CA TRP A 235 -8.13 9.09 -13.13
C TRP A 235 -7.88 8.81 -14.61
N GLY A 236 -8.51 7.78 -15.17
CA GLY A 236 -8.36 7.36 -16.56
C GLY A 236 -8.81 5.91 -16.77
N TYR A 237 -8.74 5.45 -18.01
CA TYR A 237 -8.98 4.03 -18.31
C TYR A 237 -7.91 3.19 -17.60
N LYS A 238 -8.33 2.14 -16.87
CA LYS A 238 -7.44 1.27 -16.06
C LYS A 238 -6.61 1.98 -14.97
N SER A 239 -7.01 3.18 -14.53
CA SER A 239 -6.27 3.88 -13.47
C SER A 239 -6.39 3.22 -12.09
N GLY A 240 -7.36 2.31 -11.91
CA GLY A 240 -7.83 1.83 -10.63
C GLY A 240 -8.52 2.95 -9.82
N PRO A 241 -9.48 2.63 -8.94
CA PRO A 241 -10.11 3.65 -8.10
C PRO A 241 -9.26 3.92 -6.83
N ASN A 242 -7.95 4.10 -7.04
CA ASN A 242 -6.97 4.22 -5.95
C ASN A 242 -6.80 5.69 -5.58
N ILE A 243 -7.09 6.05 -4.33
CA ILE A 243 -6.76 7.37 -3.78
C ILE A 243 -5.29 7.46 -3.33
N ILE A 244 -4.68 6.33 -2.99
CA ILE A 244 -3.25 6.23 -2.71
C ILE A 244 -2.71 5.09 -3.55
N LEU A 245 -1.64 5.34 -4.29
CA LEU A 245 -0.89 4.33 -5.01
C LEU A 245 0.59 4.64 -4.84
N ILE A 246 1.29 3.81 -4.07
CA ILE A 246 2.73 3.90 -3.89
C ILE A 246 3.32 2.57 -4.34
N ILE A 247 4.29 2.62 -5.27
CA ILE A 247 4.97 1.43 -5.82
C ILE A 247 6.48 1.62 -5.67
N ASN A 248 7.14 0.59 -5.12
CA ASN A 248 8.58 0.49 -4.82
C ASN A 248 9.17 1.77 -4.20
N ASN A 249 8.56 2.25 -3.12
CA ASN A 249 9.01 3.46 -2.44
C ASN A 249 10.47 3.37 -1.96
N SER A 250 11.30 4.29 -2.44
CA SER A 250 12.68 4.53 -2.00
C SER A 250 12.82 5.80 -1.15
N ASP A 251 11.79 6.66 -1.06
CA ASP A 251 11.81 7.90 -0.28
C ASP A 251 11.73 7.61 1.23
N GLU A 252 12.76 8.04 1.96
CA GLU A 252 12.90 7.87 3.42
C GLU A 252 11.79 8.54 4.23
N GLU A 253 11.26 9.69 3.79
CA GLU A 253 10.15 10.36 4.49
C GLU A 253 8.89 9.50 4.44
N ILE A 254 8.61 8.91 3.28
CA ILE A 254 7.45 8.05 3.07
C ILE A 254 7.66 6.69 3.74
N LYS A 255 8.88 6.14 3.73
CA LYS A 255 9.23 4.95 4.54
C LYS A 255 8.95 5.19 6.01
N GLY A 256 9.19 6.39 6.52
CA GLY A 256 8.83 6.76 7.90
C GLY A 256 7.33 6.65 8.21
N ILE A 257 6.45 6.81 7.21
CA ILE A 257 4.99 6.77 7.37
C ILE A 257 4.46 5.35 7.17
N ILE A 258 4.80 4.72 6.04
CA ILE A 258 4.21 3.44 5.60
C ILE A 258 5.11 2.23 5.81
N GLY A 259 6.43 2.43 6.01
CA GLY A 259 7.42 1.36 5.93
C GLY A 259 7.17 0.21 6.90
N LYS A 260 6.63 0.47 8.09
CA LYS A 260 6.38 -0.59 9.07
C LYS A 260 5.06 -1.33 8.89
N LEU A 261 4.20 -0.95 7.94
CA LEU A 261 2.83 -1.46 7.87
C LEU A 261 2.77 -2.97 7.60
N ALA A 262 3.53 -3.50 6.65
CA ALA A 262 3.55 -4.94 6.36
C ALA A 262 4.16 -5.75 7.53
N HIS A 263 5.22 -5.24 8.15
CA HIS A 263 5.84 -5.85 9.32
C HIS A 263 4.88 -5.87 10.52
N GLU A 264 4.32 -4.72 10.89
CA GLU A 264 3.32 -4.58 11.97
C GLU A 264 2.10 -5.45 11.71
N ALA A 265 1.66 -5.54 10.45
CA ALA A 265 0.57 -6.41 10.08
C ALA A 265 0.90 -7.89 10.28
N TYR A 266 2.15 -8.35 10.31
CA TYR A 266 2.42 -9.76 10.64
C TYR A 266 2.69 -9.94 12.13
N TYR A 267 3.62 -9.18 12.69
CA TYR A 267 4.13 -9.35 14.06
C TYR A 267 3.26 -8.71 15.15
N GLY A 268 2.29 -7.88 14.77
CA GLY A 268 1.48 -7.09 15.68
C GLY A 268 2.01 -5.66 15.81
N THR A 269 1.11 -4.76 16.20
CA THR A 269 1.47 -3.35 16.43
C THR A 269 1.98 -3.13 17.86
N PRO A 270 2.79 -2.08 18.10
CA PRO A 270 3.17 -1.70 19.46
C PRO A 270 1.97 -1.34 20.36
N ASP A 271 0.84 -0.94 19.77
CA ASP A 271 -0.38 -0.63 20.51
C ASP A 271 -1.14 -1.91 20.90
N GLU A 272 -1.15 -2.93 20.04
CA GLU A 272 -1.64 -4.27 20.38
C GLU A 272 -0.82 -4.87 21.52
N GLU A 273 0.51 -4.78 21.46
CA GLU A 273 1.39 -5.30 22.51
C GLU A 273 1.06 -4.69 23.88
N LYS A 274 0.91 -3.36 23.95
CA LYS A 274 0.52 -2.67 25.19
C LYS A 274 -0.86 -3.11 25.69
N ASN A 275 -1.83 -3.27 24.78
CA ASN A 275 -3.18 -3.69 25.12
C ASN A 275 -3.18 -5.13 25.69
N ILE A 276 -2.45 -6.04 25.04
CA ILE A 276 -2.31 -7.43 25.50
C ILE A 276 -1.66 -7.48 26.87
N ILE A 277 -0.57 -6.74 27.10
CA ILE A 277 0.10 -6.71 28.42
C ILE A 277 -0.83 -6.19 29.52
N GLN A 278 -1.62 -5.15 29.23
CA GLN A 278 -2.56 -4.58 30.20
C GLN A 278 -3.73 -5.50 30.54
N ASN A 279 -4.21 -6.26 29.56
CA ASN A 279 -5.37 -7.14 29.70
C ASN A 279 -4.97 -8.62 29.89
N PHE A 280 -3.68 -8.91 30.07
CA PHE A 280 -3.22 -10.27 30.26
C PHE A 280 -3.77 -10.81 31.58
N PRO A 281 -4.38 -12.02 31.59
CA PRO A 281 -4.97 -12.58 32.79
C PRO A 281 -3.88 -12.83 33.85
N LYS A 282 -4.19 -12.57 35.12
CA LYS A 282 -3.28 -12.88 36.22
C LYS A 282 -3.37 -14.35 36.57
N ASP A 283 -2.28 -14.88 37.11
CA ASP A 283 -2.20 -16.28 37.57
C ASP A 283 -3.37 -16.65 38.50
N SER A 284 -3.73 -15.76 39.44
CA SER A 284 -4.85 -15.97 40.36
C SER A 284 -6.19 -16.16 39.68
N ASP A 285 -6.41 -15.42 38.59
CA ASP A 285 -7.70 -15.39 37.90
C ASP A 285 -7.91 -16.71 37.15
N ILE A 286 -6.85 -17.19 36.47
CA ILE A 286 -6.85 -18.48 35.78
C ILE A 286 -6.91 -19.65 36.77
N ILE A 287 -6.13 -19.61 37.84
CA ILE A 287 -6.09 -20.70 38.83
C ILE A 287 -7.46 -20.87 39.50
N GLN A 288 -8.15 -19.78 39.82
CA GLN A 288 -9.50 -19.81 40.39
C GLN A 288 -10.55 -20.26 39.38
N GLU A 289 -10.54 -19.69 38.17
CA GLU A 289 -11.53 -20.01 37.13
C GLU A 289 -11.50 -21.49 36.72
N PHE A 290 -10.29 -22.07 36.63
CA PHE A 290 -10.10 -23.47 36.27
C PHE A 290 -9.92 -24.42 37.47
N ASN A 291 -10.05 -23.91 38.70
CA ASN A 291 -9.91 -24.67 39.95
C ASN A 291 -8.64 -25.56 40.00
N LEU A 292 -7.52 -25.03 39.51
CA LEU A 292 -6.27 -25.79 39.33
C LEU A 292 -5.61 -26.17 40.66
N ASP A 293 -5.92 -25.44 41.74
CA ASP A 293 -5.46 -25.72 43.10
C ASP A 293 -6.01 -27.04 43.66
N ALA A 294 -7.21 -27.46 43.25
CA ALA A 294 -7.82 -28.71 43.70
C ALA A 294 -7.07 -29.94 43.16
N THR A 295 -6.55 -29.86 41.94
CA THR A 295 -5.75 -30.91 41.30
C THR A 295 -4.40 -31.13 41.98
N VAL A 296 -3.73 -30.06 42.41
CA VAL A 296 -2.45 -30.14 43.13
C VAL A 296 -2.65 -30.73 44.54
N ARG A 297 -3.71 -30.31 45.24
CA ARG A 297 -4.04 -30.84 46.57
C ARG A 297 -4.43 -32.33 46.52
N ALA A 298 -5.11 -32.78 45.48
CA ALA A 298 -5.50 -34.18 45.31
C ALA A 298 -4.30 -35.11 45.00
N SER A 299 -3.26 -34.62 44.33
CA SER A 299 -2.02 -35.39 44.09
C SER A 299 -1.15 -35.53 45.35
N ASP A 300 -1.13 -34.52 46.23
CA ASP A 300 -0.34 -34.57 47.46
C ASP A 300 -0.95 -35.48 48.54
N THR A 301 -2.28 -35.67 48.54
CA THR A 301 -2.96 -36.60 49.45
C THR A 301 -2.86 -38.09 49.08
N LYS A 302 -2.18 -38.44 47.98
CA LYS A 302 -2.00 -39.84 47.51
C LYS A 302 -0.58 -40.40 47.71
N LYS A 303 0.30 -39.68 48.41
CA LYS A 303 1.57 -40.20 48.94
C LYS A 303 1.45 -40.48 50.44
#